data_AF-A0A4Q2YU93-F1
#
_entry.id   AF-A0A4Q2YU93-F1
#
_cell.length_a   1.000
_cell.length_b   1.000
_cell.length_c   1.000
_cell.angle_alpha   90.00
_cell.angle_beta   90.00
_cell.angle_gamma   90.00
#
_symmetry.space_group_name_H-M   'P 1'
#
loop_
_entity.id
_entity.type
_entity.pdbx_description
1 polymer ?
#
loop_
_entity_poly.entity_id
_entity_poly.type
_entity_poly.pdbx_seq_one_letter_code
_entity_poly.pdbx_strand_id
1 'polypeptide(L)'
;HWYLDLSEWELLLQASERTQVPILRMALGLATLFGAANAGQLNDVRNHILATCITLILSDETPPGAKRTRIRGILQRFSTPQINQAALLHMIALNYGDMPGLDAAYQFLAGGEQQAGFLIPDLKLPDYDGTPFDFTALGEAIDLALLYEEAHGNRQIRDYCAQMVTRFKALEERGDYRFLRHEAAAAGDREAFLATLLGLKTVDGGLTKGAQIIILDMNAVEDEVVELVSAVIARMVFRLLRQADPRNRFPVHLLLEEAHRYIASTPSRHAVDASRIFERISKEGRKYGLFLLVASQRPSELSKTVLSQCSNFVVHRIQNPDDLSQIRQMTPFISDSVLRRLPSLPKQHALVFGNSVNLPTTFKVRQAHPLPASD
;
A
#
# COMPACT_ATOMS: atom_id res chain seq x y z
N HIS A 1 -3.41 4.55 6.94
CA HIS A 1 -3.49 4.17 5.50
C HIS A 1 -3.23 5.33 4.53
N TRP A 2 -3.45 6.60 4.89
CA TRP A 2 -3.30 7.74 3.96
C TRP A 2 -1.94 7.89 3.29
N TYR A 3 -0.89 7.33 3.88
CA TYR A 3 0.43 7.38 3.28
C TYR A 3 0.68 6.29 2.24
N LEU A 4 -0.20 5.29 2.12
CA LEU A 4 -0.09 4.19 1.17
C LEU A 4 -0.26 4.70 -0.27
N ASP A 5 0.66 4.34 -1.16
CA ASP A 5 0.46 4.47 -2.60
C ASP A 5 -0.29 3.24 -3.14
N LEU A 6 -0.68 3.30 -4.42
CA LEU A 6 -1.42 2.21 -5.08
C LEU A 6 -0.72 0.85 -4.92
N SER A 7 0.58 0.75 -5.19
CA SER A 7 1.33 -0.52 -5.05
C SER A 7 1.35 -1.07 -3.62
N GLU A 8 1.25 -0.21 -2.61
CA GLU A 8 1.25 -0.62 -1.21
C GLU A 8 -0.15 -1.07 -0.77
N TRP A 9 -1.21 -0.52 -1.36
CA TRP A 9 -2.55 -1.07 -1.26
C TRP A 9 -2.67 -2.43 -1.95
N GLU A 10 -2.05 -2.58 -3.12
CA GLU A 10 -1.98 -3.85 -3.85
C GLU A 10 -1.27 -4.94 -3.02
N LEU A 11 -0.18 -4.58 -2.35
CA LEU A 11 0.53 -5.45 -1.40
C LEU A 11 -0.37 -5.81 -0.21
N LEU A 12 -0.96 -4.82 0.45
CA LEU A 12 -1.79 -5.00 1.65
C LEU A 12 -3.01 -5.91 1.39
N LEU A 13 -3.66 -5.75 0.23
CA LEU A 13 -4.84 -6.56 -0.13
C LEU A 13 -4.48 -7.82 -0.95
N GLN A 14 -3.20 -8.01 -1.24
CA GLN A 14 -2.68 -9.09 -2.09
C GLN A 14 -3.47 -9.17 -3.41
N ALA A 15 -3.64 -8.02 -4.06
CA ALA A 15 -4.47 -7.90 -5.26
C ALA A 15 -3.80 -8.58 -6.47
N SER A 16 -4.59 -9.31 -7.25
CA SER A 16 -4.15 -9.91 -8.51
C SER A 16 -4.05 -8.88 -9.65
N GLU A 17 -2.93 -8.86 -10.37
CA GLU A 17 -2.64 -7.87 -11.42
C GLU A 17 -3.70 -7.79 -12.53
N ARG A 18 -4.28 -8.93 -12.92
CA ARG A 18 -5.16 -9.02 -14.10
C ARG A 18 -6.60 -8.60 -13.85
N THR A 19 -7.11 -8.72 -12.62
CA THR A 19 -8.54 -8.54 -12.34
C THR A 19 -8.82 -7.67 -11.14
N GLN A 20 -8.06 -7.79 -10.05
CA GLN A 20 -8.32 -7.08 -8.81
C GLN A 20 -7.69 -5.69 -8.79
N VAL A 21 -6.51 -5.51 -9.38
CA VAL A 21 -5.81 -4.21 -9.43
C VAL A 21 -6.63 -3.10 -10.10
N PRO A 22 -7.30 -3.32 -11.26
CA PRO A 22 -8.17 -2.30 -11.85
C PRO A 22 -9.32 -1.88 -10.92
N ILE A 23 -9.96 -2.84 -10.26
CA ILE A 23 -11.04 -2.59 -9.29
C ILE A 23 -10.52 -1.79 -8.10
N LEU A 24 -9.36 -2.19 -7.55
CA LEU A 24 -8.75 -1.51 -6.43
C LEU A 24 -8.37 -0.06 -6.78
N ARG A 25 -7.81 0.16 -7.97
CA ARG A 25 -7.48 1.52 -8.45
C ARG A 25 -8.73 2.39 -8.56
N MET A 26 -9.80 1.86 -9.18
CA MET A 26 -11.07 2.56 -9.27
C MET A 26 -11.64 2.85 -7.89
N ALA A 27 -11.64 1.88 -6.99
CA ALA A 27 -12.14 2.03 -5.63
C ALA A 27 -11.35 3.08 -4.83
N LEU A 28 -10.02 3.12 -4.94
CA LEU A 28 -9.19 4.12 -4.28
C LEU A 28 -9.44 5.53 -4.84
N GLY A 29 -9.56 5.67 -6.15
CA GLY A 29 -9.94 6.94 -6.78
C GLY A 29 -11.33 7.39 -6.34
N LEU A 30 -12.30 6.48 -6.29
CA LEU A 30 -13.63 6.77 -5.77
C LEU A 30 -13.57 7.19 -4.30
N ALA A 31 -12.79 6.49 -3.46
CA ALA A 31 -12.68 6.73 -2.03
C ALA A 31 -12.20 8.16 -1.69
N THR A 32 -11.32 8.77 -2.52
CA THR A 32 -10.89 10.16 -2.32
C THR A 32 -12.03 11.16 -2.48
N LEU A 33 -13.05 10.84 -3.29
CA LEU A 33 -14.25 11.67 -3.44
C LEU A 33 -15.14 11.62 -2.20
N PHE A 34 -15.07 10.57 -1.37
CA PHE A 34 -15.85 10.48 -0.12
C PHE A 34 -15.37 11.47 0.94
N GLY A 35 -14.20 12.10 0.74
CA GLY A 35 -13.71 13.19 1.59
C GLY A 35 -14.57 14.46 1.50
N ALA A 36 -14.64 15.21 2.61
CA ALA A 36 -15.53 16.36 2.78
C ALA A 36 -15.38 17.49 1.74
N ALA A 37 -14.22 17.60 1.08
CA ALA A 37 -13.94 18.68 0.12
C ALA A 37 -14.64 18.52 -1.24
N ASN A 38 -15.07 17.31 -1.62
CA ASN A 38 -15.54 16.99 -2.99
C ASN A 38 -16.96 16.40 -3.03
N ALA A 39 -17.80 16.67 -2.02
CA ALA A 39 -19.13 16.07 -1.90
C ALA A 39 -20.06 16.29 -3.12
N GLY A 40 -19.92 17.41 -3.84
CA GLY A 40 -20.64 17.67 -5.09
C GLY A 40 -20.23 16.72 -6.21
N GLN A 41 -18.93 16.68 -6.51
CA GLN A 41 -18.36 15.78 -7.52
C GLN A 41 -18.61 14.30 -7.18
N LEU A 42 -18.56 13.94 -5.89
CA LEU A 42 -18.90 12.59 -5.43
C LEU A 42 -20.34 12.21 -5.78
N ASN A 43 -21.30 13.11 -5.53
CA ASN A 43 -22.70 12.84 -5.84
C ASN A 43 -22.94 12.72 -7.34
N ASP A 44 -22.27 13.53 -8.15
CA ASP A 44 -22.34 13.45 -9.61
C ASP A 44 -21.78 12.11 -10.12
N VAL A 45 -20.63 11.67 -9.61
CA VAL A 45 -20.02 10.37 -9.96
C VAL A 45 -20.87 9.20 -9.47
N ARG A 46 -21.40 9.25 -8.24
CA ARG A 46 -22.33 8.24 -7.71
C ARG A 46 -23.61 8.17 -8.54
N ASN A 47 -24.18 9.33 -8.89
CA ASN A 47 -25.36 9.41 -9.73
C ASN A 47 -25.09 8.83 -11.12
N HIS A 48 -23.95 9.15 -11.73
CA HIS A 48 -23.54 8.56 -12.99
C HIS A 48 -23.41 7.05 -12.89
N ILE A 49 -22.70 6.51 -11.89
CA ILE A 49 -22.51 5.07 -11.74
C ILE A 49 -23.86 4.37 -11.56
N LEU A 50 -24.73 4.88 -10.67
CA LEU A 50 -26.07 4.33 -10.47
C LEU A 50 -26.92 4.40 -11.76
N ALA A 51 -26.90 5.53 -12.46
CA ALA A 51 -27.62 5.69 -13.71
C ALA A 51 -27.12 4.74 -14.80
N THR A 52 -25.81 4.58 -14.95
CA THR A 52 -25.20 3.63 -15.89
C THR A 52 -25.62 2.20 -15.56
N CYS A 53 -25.50 1.78 -14.29
CA CYS A 53 -25.88 0.43 -13.87
C CYS A 53 -27.37 0.14 -14.08
N ILE A 54 -28.25 1.08 -13.71
CA ILE A 54 -29.70 0.89 -13.80
C ILE A 54 -30.16 0.96 -15.26
N THR A 55 -29.65 1.89 -16.07
CA THR A 55 -29.99 1.96 -17.50
C THR A 55 -29.57 0.70 -18.25
N LEU A 56 -28.39 0.14 -17.95
CA LEU A 56 -27.96 -1.14 -18.52
C LEU A 56 -28.88 -2.31 -18.12
N ILE A 57 -29.40 -2.33 -16.90
CA ILE A 57 -30.42 -3.32 -16.48
C ILE A 57 -31.75 -3.08 -17.21
N LEU A 58 -32.18 -1.83 -17.34
CA LEU A 58 -33.43 -1.50 -18.03
C LEU A 58 -33.35 -1.88 -19.51
N SER A 59 -32.18 -1.77 -20.14
CA SER A 59 -31.93 -2.12 -21.54
C SER A 59 -31.64 -3.60 -21.79
N ASP A 60 -31.38 -4.42 -20.76
CA ASP A 60 -31.09 -5.84 -20.97
C ASP A 60 -32.35 -6.66 -21.33
N GLU A 61 -32.17 -7.88 -21.85
CA GLU A 61 -33.28 -8.75 -22.27
C GLU A 61 -33.93 -9.52 -21.11
N THR A 62 -33.64 -9.19 -19.85
CA THR A 62 -34.20 -9.93 -18.71
C THR A 62 -35.68 -9.59 -18.46
N PRO A 63 -36.48 -10.54 -17.91
CA PRO A 63 -37.90 -10.27 -17.64
C PRO A 63 -38.09 -9.07 -16.69
N PRO A 64 -39.19 -8.30 -16.82
CA PRO A 64 -39.45 -7.12 -15.98
C PRO A 64 -39.33 -7.36 -14.47
N GLY A 65 -39.77 -8.53 -13.98
CA GLY A 65 -39.62 -8.92 -12.58
C GLY A 65 -38.15 -9.11 -12.14
N ALA A 66 -37.31 -9.65 -13.00
CA ALA A 66 -35.87 -9.79 -12.75
C ALA A 66 -35.18 -8.42 -12.74
N LYS A 67 -35.52 -7.54 -13.69
CA LYS A 67 -35.06 -6.14 -13.73
C LYS A 67 -35.35 -5.42 -12.42
N ARG A 68 -36.63 -5.42 -11.99
CA ARG A 68 -37.05 -4.77 -10.74
C ARG A 68 -36.31 -5.29 -9.52
N THR A 69 -36.09 -6.60 -9.44
CA THR A 69 -35.37 -7.23 -8.30
C THR A 69 -33.92 -6.77 -8.25
N ARG A 70 -33.23 -6.73 -9.39
CA ARG A 70 -31.84 -6.25 -9.48
C ARG A 70 -31.71 -4.77 -9.16
N ILE A 71 -32.59 -3.93 -9.73
CA ILE A 71 -32.59 -2.49 -9.47
C ILE A 71 -32.86 -2.21 -7.98
N ARG A 72 -33.82 -2.93 -7.38
CA ARG A 72 -34.09 -2.82 -5.93
C ARG A 72 -32.87 -3.23 -5.10
N GLY A 73 -32.19 -4.31 -5.47
CA GLY A 73 -30.97 -4.75 -4.78
C GLY A 73 -29.86 -3.69 -4.81
N ILE A 74 -29.65 -3.04 -5.97
CA ILE A 74 -28.71 -1.92 -6.10
C ILE A 74 -29.14 -0.77 -5.20
N LEU A 75 -30.40 -0.32 -5.30
CA LEU A 75 -30.92 0.83 -4.54
C LEU A 75 -31.05 0.58 -3.03
N GLN A 76 -30.99 -0.67 -2.58
CA GLN A 76 -30.91 -1.03 -1.16
C GLN A 76 -29.49 -0.87 -0.62
N ARG A 77 -28.47 -1.11 -1.46
CA ARG A 77 -27.06 -1.03 -1.06
C ARG A 77 -26.46 0.35 -1.33
N PHE A 78 -26.88 1.01 -2.41
CA PHE A 78 -26.39 2.30 -2.87
C PHE A 78 -27.55 3.21 -3.24
N SER A 79 -27.60 4.40 -2.67
CA SER A 79 -28.56 5.42 -3.06
C SER A 79 -27.96 6.80 -2.89
N THR A 80 -28.49 7.76 -3.64
CA THR A 80 -28.16 9.18 -3.51
C THR A 80 -29.45 9.96 -3.24
N PRO A 81 -29.34 11.25 -2.83
CA PRO A 81 -30.52 12.10 -2.67
C PRO A 81 -31.38 12.15 -3.94
N GLN A 82 -30.78 12.07 -5.13
CA GLN A 82 -31.47 12.11 -6.42
C GLN A 82 -31.91 10.73 -6.91
N ILE A 83 -31.09 9.69 -6.75
CA ILE A 83 -31.34 8.33 -7.24
C ILE A 83 -31.53 7.41 -6.03
N ASN A 84 -32.80 7.17 -5.68
CA ASN A 84 -33.18 6.32 -4.56
C ASN A 84 -34.47 5.53 -4.85
N GLN A 85 -34.87 4.68 -3.90
CA GLN A 85 -36.06 3.84 -4.02
C GLN A 85 -37.34 4.65 -4.21
N ALA A 86 -37.51 5.78 -3.52
CA ALA A 86 -38.72 6.60 -3.66
C ALA A 86 -38.81 7.21 -5.07
N ALA A 87 -37.67 7.66 -5.61
CA ALA A 87 -37.58 8.24 -6.95
C ALA A 87 -37.84 7.22 -8.07
N LEU A 88 -37.41 5.96 -7.93
CA LEU A 88 -37.45 4.98 -9.04
C LEU A 88 -38.50 3.87 -8.92
N LEU A 89 -38.89 3.43 -7.71
CA LEU A 89 -39.73 2.23 -7.55
C LEU A 89 -41.10 2.36 -8.21
N HIS A 90 -41.66 3.56 -8.26
CA HIS A 90 -42.94 3.82 -8.89
C HIS A 90 -42.85 3.71 -10.43
N MET A 91 -41.73 4.11 -11.02
CA MET A 91 -41.48 4.02 -12.47
C MET A 91 -41.24 2.58 -12.92
N ILE A 92 -40.66 1.74 -12.06
CA ILE A 92 -40.40 0.32 -12.35
C ILE A 92 -41.44 -0.64 -11.74
N ALA A 93 -42.65 -0.14 -11.46
CA ALA A 93 -43.76 -0.95 -10.95
C ALA A 93 -44.19 -2.01 -11.99
N LEU A 94 -44.62 -3.17 -11.50
CA LEU A 94 -45.08 -4.27 -12.35
C LEU A 94 -46.60 -4.28 -12.41
N ASN A 95 -47.15 -4.23 -13.61
CA ASN A 95 -48.57 -4.35 -13.89
C ASN A 95 -48.79 -5.55 -14.82
N TYR A 96 -49.46 -6.60 -14.33
CA TYR A 96 -49.72 -7.83 -15.09
C TYR A 96 -48.48 -8.49 -15.72
N GLY A 97 -47.31 -8.34 -15.11
CA GLY A 97 -46.04 -8.90 -15.61
C GLY A 97 -45.24 -7.92 -16.48
N ASP A 98 -45.84 -6.82 -16.90
CA ASP A 98 -45.19 -5.76 -17.68
C ASP A 98 -44.70 -4.61 -16.81
N MET A 99 -43.73 -3.84 -17.32
CA MET A 99 -43.18 -2.64 -16.68
C MET A 99 -43.50 -1.42 -17.57
N PRO A 100 -44.68 -0.79 -17.41
CA PRO A 100 -45.13 0.28 -18.30
C PRO A 100 -44.32 1.57 -18.16
N GLY A 101 -43.68 1.82 -17.01
CA GLY A 101 -42.85 3.01 -16.78
C GLY A 101 -41.38 2.84 -17.15
N LEU A 102 -41.03 1.82 -17.95
CA LEU A 102 -39.65 1.55 -18.36
C LEU A 102 -39.01 2.75 -19.07
N ASP A 103 -39.72 3.34 -20.04
CA ASP A 103 -39.22 4.50 -20.80
C ASP A 103 -39.06 5.73 -19.91
N ALA A 104 -40.00 5.95 -18.98
CA ALA A 104 -39.91 7.05 -18.00
C ALA A 104 -38.71 6.88 -17.06
N ALA A 105 -38.46 5.66 -16.58
CA ALA A 105 -37.29 5.34 -15.78
C ALA A 105 -35.99 5.54 -16.56
N TYR A 106 -35.96 5.15 -17.84
CA TYR A 106 -34.81 5.36 -18.71
C TYR A 106 -34.54 6.84 -18.93
N GLN A 107 -35.56 7.64 -19.28
CA GLN A 107 -35.44 9.09 -19.50
C GLN A 107 -35.01 9.84 -18.23
N PHE A 108 -35.50 9.43 -17.05
CA PHE A 108 -35.07 10.00 -15.78
C PHE A 108 -33.55 9.82 -15.54
N LEU A 109 -33.01 8.67 -15.94
CA LEU A 109 -31.60 8.31 -15.70
C LEU A 109 -30.65 8.79 -16.79
N ALA A 110 -30.98 8.49 -18.04
CA ALA A 110 -30.15 8.79 -19.21
C ALA A 110 -30.34 10.22 -19.74
N GLY A 111 -31.47 10.85 -19.40
CA GLY A 111 -31.90 12.11 -19.96
C GLY A 111 -32.80 11.91 -21.17
N GLY A 112 -33.61 12.92 -21.46
CA GLY A 112 -34.47 12.99 -22.64
C GLY A 112 -34.38 14.37 -23.29
N GLU A 113 -35.22 14.64 -24.28
CA GLU A 113 -35.20 15.93 -25.01
C GLU A 113 -35.45 17.15 -24.11
N GLN A 114 -36.12 16.98 -22.97
CA GLN A 114 -36.57 18.06 -22.08
C GLN A 114 -35.86 18.10 -20.72
N GLN A 115 -35.10 17.07 -20.35
CA GLN A 115 -34.44 16.97 -19.04
C GLN A 115 -33.07 16.31 -19.16
N ALA A 116 -32.05 16.96 -18.59
CA ALA A 116 -30.73 16.36 -18.46
C ALA A 116 -30.78 15.18 -17.49
N GLY A 117 -30.23 14.04 -17.92
CA GLY A 117 -30.07 12.86 -17.07
C GLY A 117 -28.87 12.97 -16.14
N PHE A 118 -28.53 11.84 -15.54
CA PHE A 118 -27.38 11.69 -14.65
C PHE A 118 -26.17 11.04 -15.32
N LEU A 119 -26.30 10.64 -16.60
CA LEU A 119 -25.18 10.13 -17.38
C LEU A 119 -24.27 11.28 -17.80
N ILE A 120 -23.00 11.19 -17.42
CA ILE A 120 -21.95 12.13 -17.79
C ILE A 120 -21.14 11.47 -18.93
N PRO A 121 -21.25 11.98 -20.18
CA PRO A 121 -20.45 11.46 -21.29
C PRO A 121 -18.96 11.59 -20.99
N ASP A 122 -18.18 10.56 -21.34
CA ASP A 122 -16.73 10.51 -21.15
C ASP A 122 -16.26 10.82 -19.72
N LEU A 123 -17.06 10.43 -18.71
CA LEU A 123 -16.67 10.59 -17.31
C LEU A 123 -15.32 9.90 -17.06
N LYS A 124 -14.33 10.70 -16.70
CA LYS A 124 -13.07 10.20 -16.18
C LYS A 124 -13.20 10.02 -14.69
N LEU A 125 -13.16 8.76 -14.26
CA LEU A 125 -13.03 8.43 -12.85
C LEU A 125 -11.72 9.04 -12.32
N PRO A 126 -11.73 9.59 -11.10
CA PRO A 126 -10.54 10.16 -10.50
C PRO A 126 -9.46 9.09 -10.32
N ASP A 127 -8.20 9.50 -10.49
CA ASP A 127 -7.07 8.70 -10.07
C ASP A 127 -6.84 8.84 -8.56
N TYR A 128 -6.29 7.80 -7.93
CA TYR A 128 -5.86 7.89 -6.55
C TYR A 128 -4.63 8.80 -6.42
N ASP A 129 -4.79 9.91 -5.71
CA ASP A 129 -3.77 10.96 -5.54
C ASP A 129 -3.18 10.99 -4.12
N GLY A 130 -3.60 10.07 -3.23
CA GLY A 130 -3.19 10.05 -1.83
C GLY A 130 -3.98 10.99 -0.92
N THR A 131 -5.08 11.58 -1.42
CA THR A 131 -5.99 12.38 -0.58
C THR A 131 -6.55 11.52 0.56
N PRO A 132 -6.50 11.98 1.82
CA PRO A 132 -7.04 11.24 2.95
C PRO A 132 -8.54 10.96 2.84
N PHE A 133 -8.94 9.76 3.20
CA PHE A 133 -10.34 9.31 3.24
C PHE A 133 -10.56 8.38 4.45
N ASP A 134 -11.82 8.22 4.87
CA ASP A 134 -12.19 7.31 5.96
C ASP A 134 -12.06 5.86 5.50
N PHE A 135 -11.53 4.98 6.35
CA PHE A 135 -11.30 3.58 5.95
C PHE A 135 -12.60 2.88 5.48
N THR A 136 -13.75 3.21 6.08
CA THR A 136 -15.07 2.71 5.69
C THR A 136 -15.47 3.12 4.28
N ALA A 137 -15.06 4.32 3.83
CA ALA A 137 -15.34 4.81 2.48
C ALA A 137 -14.71 3.92 1.39
N LEU A 138 -13.56 3.29 1.68
CA LEU A 138 -12.96 2.34 0.74
C LEU A 138 -13.83 1.10 0.54
N GLY A 139 -14.52 0.62 1.58
CA GLY A 139 -15.46 -0.49 1.47
C GLY A 139 -16.62 -0.17 0.54
N GLU A 140 -17.23 1.00 0.74
CA GLU A 140 -18.28 1.52 -0.15
C GLU A 140 -17.79 1.70 -1.59
N ALA A 141 -16.57 2.20 -1.77
CA ALA A 141 -15.96 2.41 -3.06
C ALA A 141 -15.61 1.10 -3.80
N ILE A 142 -15.15 0.06 -3.09
CA ILE A 142 -14.91 -1.28 -3.66
C ILE A 142 -16.20 -1.85 -4.23
N ASP A 143 -17.29 -1.79 -3.45
CA ASP A 143 -18.58 -2.30 -3.90
C ASP A 143 -19.12 -1.51 -5.11
N LEU A 144 -18.92 -0.19 -5.13
CA LEU A 144 -19.33 0.67 -6.23
C LEU A 144 -18.52 0.38 -7.51
N ALA A 145 -17.21 0.16 -7.38
CA ALA A 145 -16.34 -0.25 -8.48
C ALA A 145 -16.75 -1.61 -9.07
N LEU A 146 -17.04 -2.60 -8.20
CA LEU A 146 -17.55 -3.91 -8.63
C LEU A 146 -18.89 -3.78 -9.37
N LEU A 147 -19.80 -2.98 -8.84
CA LEU A 147 -21.11 -2.74 -9.46
C LEU A 147 -20.98 -2.09 -10.84
N TYR A 148 -20.08 -1.12 -10.98
CA TYR A 148 -19.83 -0.45 -12.25
C TYR A 148 -19.29 -1.42 -13.32
N GLU A 149 -18.34 -2.27 -12.96
CA GLU A 149 -17.75 -3.27 -13.86
C GLU A 149 -18.71 -4.39 -14.24
N GLU A 150 -19.57 -4.82 -13.31
CA GLU A 150 -20.65 -5.76 -13.60
C GLU A 150 -21.62 -5.22 -14.66
N ALA A 151 -21.95 -3.93 -14.55
CA ALA A 151 -22.84 -3.28 -15.51
C ALA A 151 -22.22 -3.26 -16.92
N HIS A 152 -20.91 -3.06 -17.02
CA HIS A 152 -20.16 -3.11 -18.28
C HIS A 152 -19.94 -4.53 -18.83
N GLY A 153 -20.63 -5.54 -18.26
CA GLY A 153 -20.72 -6.90 -18.81
C GLY A 153 -19.85 -7.92 -18.09
N ASN A 154 -19.01 -7.52 -17.13
CA ASN A 154 -18.15 -8.45 -16.41
C ASN A 154 -18.85 -9.10 -15.21
N ARG A 155 -19.80 -10.01 -15.48
CA ARG A 155 -20.63 -10.65 -14.44
C ARG A 155 -19.87 -11.50 -13.43
N GLN A 156 -18.64 -11.91 -13.74
CA GLN A 156 -17.79 -12.74 -12.86
C GLN A 156 -16.82 -11.92 -11.99
N ILE A 157 -16.83 -10.59 -12.12
CA ILE A 157 -15.85 -9.73 -11.42
C ILE A 157 -15.92 -9.85 -9.89
N ARG A 158 -17.12 -10.05 -9.33
CA ARG A 158 -17.29 -10.29 -7.90
C ARG A 158 -16.63 -11.58 -7.45
N ASP A 159 -16.76 -12.65 -8.22
CA ASP A 159 -16.11 -13.93 -7.91
C ASP A 159 -14.59 -13.79 -7.97
N TYR A 160 -14.08 -13.09 -8.99
CA TYR A 160 -12.65 -12.80 -9.11
C TYR A 160 -12.11 -11.90 -7.99
N CYS A 161 -12.92 -11.01 -7.44
CA CYS A 161 -12.52 -10.10 -6.37
C CYS A 161 -12.89 -10.60 -4.96
N ALA A 162 -13.59 -11.73 -4.83
CA ALA A 162 -14.10 -12.23 -3.54
C ALA A 162 -13.00 -12.41 -2.49
N GLN A 163 -11.81 -12.87 -2.90
CA GLN A 163 -10.66 -13.02 -2.01
C GLN A 163 -10.13 -11.65 -1.53
N MET A 164 -10.01 -10.67 -2.43
CA MET A 164 -9.59 -9.30 -2.09
C MET A 164 -10.59 -8.64 -1.13
N VAL A 165 -11.89 -8.78 -1.39
CA VAL A 165 -12.96 -8.25 -0.54
C VAL A 165 -12.94 -8.91 0.84
N THR A 166 -12.74 -10.23 0.91
CA THR A 166 -12.59 -10.95 2.18
C THR A 166 -11.40 -10.45 2.99
N ARG A 167 -10.25 -10.21 2.34
CA ARG A 167 -9.07 -9.63 3.01
C ARG A 167 -9.34 -8.21 3.50
N PHE A 168 -9.98 -7.36 2.69
CA PHE A 168 -10.36 -6.01 3.11
C PHE A 168 -11.25 -6.03 4.36
N LYS A 169 -12.28 -6.89 4.40
CA LYS A 169 -13.13 -7.06 5.58
C LYS A 169 -12.36 -7.54 6.81
N ALA A 170 -11.38 -8.43 6.62
CA ALA A 170 -10.51 -8.84 7.73
C ALA A 170 -9.70 -7.66 8.28
N LEU A 171 -9.21 -6.73 7.44
CA LEU A 171 -8.56 -5.50 7.91
C LEU A 171 -9.52 -4.57 8.66
N GLU A 172 -10.80 -4.56 8.27
CA GLU A 172 -11.84 -3.77 8.91
C GLU A 172 -12.21 -4.31 10.31
N GLU A 173 -12.23 -5.65 10.48
CA GLU A 173 -12.69 -6.31 11.69
C GLU A 173 -11.57 -6.55 12.72
N ARG A 174 -10.38 -6.96 12.28
CA ARG A 174 -9.30 -7.39 13.19
C ARG A 174 -8.67 -6.18 13.92
N GLY A 175 -8.33 -6.38 15.20
CA GLY A 175 -7.86 -5.30 16.10
C GLY A 175 -6.43 -4.81 15.84
N ASP A 176 -5.56 -5.70 15.39
CA ASP A 176 -4.19 -5.46 14.92
C ASP A 176 -4.12 -4.41 13.79
N TYR A 177 -5.12 -4.32 12.91
CA TYR A 177 -5.20 -3.31 11.84
C TYR A 177 -5.95 -2.03 12.24
N ARG A 178 -6.21 -1.80 13.54
CA ARG A 178 -6.89 -0.56 13.98
C ARG A 178 -6.16 0.71 13.58
N PHE A 179 -4.83 0.67 13.45
CA PHE A 179 -4.02 1.80 12.99
C PHE A 179 -4.33 2.24 11.53
N LEU A 180 -5.06 1.44 10.75
CA LEU A 180 -5.53 1.83 9.41
C LEU A 180 -6.87 2.58 9.44
N ARG A 181 -7.59 2.61 10.56
CA ARG A 181 -9.00 3.05 10.64
C ARG A 181 -9.17 4.43 11.27
N HIS A 182 -8.38 5.40 10.85
CA HIS A 182 -8.50 6.79 11.31
C HIS A 182 -9.45 7.62 10.44
N GLU A 183 -10.15 8.58 11.05
CA GLU A 183 -11.01 9.54 10.37
C GLU A 183 -10.17 10.51 9.52
N ALA A 184 -10.60 10.79 8.29
CA ALA A 184 -9.94 11.68 7.35
C ALA A 184 -9.76 13.09 7.92
N ALA A 185 -10.68 13.55 8.78
CA ALA A 185 -10.58 14.83 9.47
C ALA A 185 -9.36 14.90 10.42
N ALA A 186 -8.86 13.76 10.90
CA ALA A 186 -7.67 13.66 11.73
C ALA A 186 -6.37 13.57 10.91
N ALA A 187 -6.45 13.67 9.58
CA ALA A 187 -5.27 13.67 8.72
C ALA A 187 -4.40 14.90 9.01
N GLY A 188 -3.22 14.64 9.59
CA GLY A 188 -2.19 15.65 9.79
C GLY A 188 -1.42 15.94 8.51
N ASP A 189 -0.58 16.99 8.56
CA ASP A 189 0.34 17.29 7.49
C ASP A 189 1.39 16.18 7.34
N ARG A 190 1.54 15.69 6.10
CA ARG A 190 2.48 14.62 5.73
C ARG A 190 3.92 15.05 5.96
N GLU A 191 4.25 16.30 5.66
CA GLU A 191 5.60 16.82 5.82
C GLU A 191 5.95 16.95 7.31
N ALA A 192 5.04 17.52 8.11
CA ALA A 192 5.19 17.58 9.56
C ALA A 192 5.31 16.19 10.22
N PHE A 193 4.52 15.21 9.79
CA PHE A 193 4.63 13.83 10.26
C PHE A 193 6.02 13.25 9.96
N LEU A 194 6.50 13.42 8.72
CA LEU A 194 7.82 12.92 8.32
C LEU A 194 8.97 13.65 9.01
N ALA A 195 8.86 14.96 9.19
CA ALA A 195 9.84 15.73 9.95
C ALA A 195 9.91 15.18 11.38
N THR A 196 8.77 14.96 12.03
CA THR A 196 8.69 14.39 13.37
C THR A 196 9.28 12.98 13.43
N LEU A 197 8.92 12.12 12.47
CA LEU A 197 9.45 10.76 12.34
C LEU A 197 10.98 10.74 12.22
N LEU A 198 11.55 11.68 11.48
CA LEU A 198 13.00 11.83 11.31
C LEU A 198 13.67 12.64 12.43
N GLY A 199 12.92 12.97 13.49
CA GLY A 199 13.43 13.77 14.60
C GLY A 199 13.87 15.16 14.18
N LEU A 200 13.31 15.70 13.09
CA LEU A 200 13.58 17.04 12.59
C LEU A 200 12.69 18.05 13.33
N LYS A 201 13.28 19.18 13.69
CA LYS A 201 12.61 20.33 14.33
C LYS A 201 12.82 21.56 13.47
N THR A 202 11.77 22.36 13.33
CA THR A 202 11.87 23.68 12.69
C THR A 202 12.46 24.67 13.69
N VAL A 203 13.63 25.22 13.37
CA VAL A 203 14.32 26.26 14.13
C VAL A 203 14.69 27.37 13.15
N ASP A 204 14.27 28.61 13.43
CA ASP A 204 14.53 29.79 12.60
C ASP A 204 14.16 29.64 11.12
N GLY A 205 13.04 28.95 10.84
CA GLY A 205 12.57 28.68 9.47
C GLY A 205 13.32 27.57 8.72
N GLY A 206 14.28 26.90 9.37
CA GLY A 206 15.00 25.76 8.81
C GLY A 206 14.79 24.47 9.60
N LEU A 207 14.89 23.32 8.93
CA LEU A 207 14.89 22.03 9.62
C LEU A 207 16.25 21.77 10.30
N THR A 208 16.22 21.23 11.51
CA THR A 208 17.40 20.83 12.29
C THR A 208 17.16 19.47 12.94
N LYS A 209 18.21 18.67 13.15
CA LYS A 209 18.06 17.32 13.71
C LYS A 209 18.02 17.37 15.24
N GLY A 210 16.85 17.15 15.81
CA GLY A 210 16.61 17.11 17.26
C GLY A 210 16.87 15.74 17.90
N ALA A 211 16.85 14.65 17.13
CA ALA A 211 17.18 13.30 17.59
C ALA A 211 18.13 12.59 16.60
N GLN A 212 19.15 11.90 17.11
CA GLN A 212 20.11 11.17 16.26
C GLN A 212 19.71 9.73 15.99
N ILE A 213 19.02 9.10 16.96
CA ILE A 213 18.57 7.71 16.89
C ILE A 213 17.06 7.72 17.05
N ILE A 214 16.37 7.11 16.10
CA ILE A 214 14.91 6.92 16.10
C ILE A 214 14.68 5.42 16.04
N ILE A 215 13.90 4.91 16.99
CA ILE A 215 13.56 3.49 17.09
C ILE A 215 12.08 3.37 16.73
N LEU A 216 11.79 2.57 15.70
CA LEU A 216 10.45 2.18 15.32
C LEU A 216 10.18 0.81 15.91
N ASP A 217 9.58 0.78 17.10
CA ASP A 217 9.21 -0.46 17.76
C ASP A 217 7.98 -1.07 17.08
N MET A 218 8.17 -2.24 16.48
CA MET A 218 7.13 -3.01 15.81
C MET A 218 6.99 -4.42 16.40
N ASN A 219 7.43 -4.65 17.64
CA ASN A 219 7.44 -5.98 18.25
C ASN A 219 6.03 -6.59 18.40
N ALA A 220 5.00 -5.77 18.61
CA ALA A 220 3.61 -6.20 18.76
C ALA A 220 2.83 -6.29 17.43
N VAL A 221 3.51 -6.18 16.30
CA VAL A 221 2.90 -6.04 14.96
C VAL A 221 3.17 -7.29 14.14
N GLU A 222 2.18 -7.75 13.37
CA GLU A 222 2.32 -8.93 12.52
C GLU A 222 3.30 -8.71 11.36
N ASP A 223 4.01 -9.76 10.94
CA ASP A 223 5.08 -9.68 9.93
C ASP A 223 4.61 -9.03 8.61
N GLU A 224 3.39 -9.32 8.15
CA GLU A 224 2.83 -8.71 6.93
C GLU A 224 2.68 -7.18 7.06
N VAL A 225 2.31 -6.70 8.25
CA VAL A 225 2.19 -5.25 8.53
C VAL A 225 3.57 -4.62 8.66
N VAL A 226 4.50 -5.32 9.31
CA VAL A 226 5.90 -4.89 9.46
C VAL A 226 6.55 -4.69 8.09
N GLU A 227 6.33 -5.62 7.15
CA GLU A 227 6.77 -5.47 5.76
C GLU A 227 6.19 -4.21 5.11
N LEU A 228 4.87 -4.04 5.15
CA LEU A 228 4.19 -2.88 4.56
C LEU A 228 4.67 -1.55 5.16
N VAL A 229 4.67 -1.43 6.49
CA VAL A 229 5.04 -0.20 7.21
C VAL A 229 6.48 0.18 6.91
N SER A 230 7.40 -0.80 6.89
CA SER A 230 8.80 -0.56 6.55
C SER A 230 8.98 -0.02 5.12
N ALA A 231 8.25 -0.58 4.15
CA ALA A 231 8.31 -0.14 2.76
C ALA A 231 7.77 1.30 2.60
N VAL A 232 6.67 1.60 3.27
CA VAL A 232 6.06 2.94 3.29
C VAL A 232 7.02 3.96 3.88
N ILE A 233 7.60 3.68 5.04
CA ILE A 233 8.55 4.57 5.70
C ILE A 233 9.79 4.76 4.83
N ALA A 234 10.37 3.68 4.30
CA ALA A 234 11.54 3.74 3.43
C ALA A 234 11.27 4.60 2.18
N ARG A 235 10.12 4.42 1.53
CA ARG A 235 9.71 5.23 0.37
C ARG A 235 9.52 6.69 0.73
N MET A 236 8.85 6.99 1.83
CA MET A 236 8.59 8.37 2.25
C MET A 236 9.90 9.10 2.59
N VAL A 237 10.78 8.47 3.35
CA VAL A 237 12.11 9.02 3.68
C VAL A 237 12.93 9.23 2.41
N PHE A 238 12.92 8.27 1.49
CA PHE A 238 13.63 8.41 0.21
C PHE A 238 13.08 9.57 -0.63
N ARG A 239 11.76 9.77 -0.69
CA ARG A 239 11.14 10.91 -1.39
C ARG A 239 11.55 12.25 -0.77
N LEU A 240 11.47 12.36 0.56
CA LEU A 240 11.86 13.58 1.27
C LEU A 240 13.32 13.95 0.99
N LEU A 241 14.23 12.99 1.10
CA LEU A 241 15.66 13.22 0.88
C LEU A 241 16.00 13.57 -0.59
N ARG A 242 15.17 13.11 -1.54
CA ARG A 242 15.31 13.51 -2.96
C ARG A 242 14.93 14.96 -3.21
N GLN A 243 14.03 15.52 -2.40
CA GLN A 243 13.56 16.90 -2.50
C GLN A 243 14.39 17.86 -1.64
N ALA A 244 15.20 17.35 -0.71
CA ALA A 244 16.04 18.16 0.17
C ALA A 244 17.06 19.01 -0.61
N ASP A 245 17.04 20.31 -0.33
CA ASP A 245 17.98 21.30 -0.87
C ASP A 245 18.67 22.08 0.29
N PRO A 246 20.02 22.12 0.35
CA PRO A 246 20.97 21.36 -0.46
C PRO A 246 20.83 19.84 -0.29
N ARG A 247 21.25 19.09 -1.33
CA ARG A 247 21.33 17.62 -1.24
C ARG A 247 22.18 17.18 -0.05
N ASN A 248 21.84 16.04 0.56
CA ASN A 248 22.53 15.47 1.72
C ASN A 248 22.51 16.34 2.97
N ARG A 249 21.60 17.32 3.07
CA ARG A 249 21.46 18.17 4.26
C ARG A 249 21.20 17.37 5.55
N PHE A 250 20.44 16.27 5.45
CA PHE A 250 20.13 15.39 6.58
C PHE A 250 20.37 13.93 6.18
N PRO A 251 21.60 13.40 6.27
CA PRO A 251 21.84 12.00 5.95
C PRO A 251 21.09 11.10 6.95
N VAL A 252 20.45 10.06 6.42
CA VAL A 252 19.69 9.07 7.18
C VAL A 252 20.30 7.70 6.95
N HIS A 253 20.56 6.99 8.04
CA HIS A 253 20.89 5.57 8.02
C HIS A 253 19.63 4.78 8.40
N LEU A 254 19.03 4.09 7.43
CA LEU A 254 17.91 3.19 7.67
C LEU A 254 18.48 1.83 8.06
N LEU A 255 18.30 1.46 9.34
CA LEU A 255 18.70 0.16 9.87
C LEU A 255 17.50 -0.78 9.84
N LEU A 256 17.66 -1.92 9.18
CA LEU A 256 16.68 -2.99 9.11
C LEU A 256 17.17 -4.16 9.96
N GLU A 257 16.50 -4.41 11.08
CA GLU A 257 16.74 -5.57 11.93
C GLU A 257 15.92 -6.79 11.45
N GLU A 258 16.50 -7.98 11.49
CA GLU A 258 15.91 -9.18 10.87
C GLU A 258 15.50 -8.95 9.42
N ALA A 259 16.43 -8.37 8.67
CA ALA A 259 16.16 -7.85 7.34
C ALA A 259 15.69 -8.88 6.31
N HIS A 260 15.80 -10.18 6.61
CA HIS A 260 15.20 -11.25 5.81
C HIS A 260 13.67 -11.14 5.75
N ARG A 261 13.03 -10.49 6.75
CA ARG A 261 11.60 -10.19 6.75
C ARG A 261 11.19 -9.12 5.73
N TYR A 262 12.05 -8.13 5.46
CA TYR A 262 11.75 -7.01 4.56
C TYR A 262 12.34 -7.16 3.16
N ILE A 263 13.45 -7.91 3.05
CA ILE A 263 14.27 -7.99 1.84
C ILE A 263 14.56 -9.47 1.53
N ALA A 264 13.50 -10.24 1.29
CA ALA A 264 13.61 -11.68 1.00
C ALA A 264 14.26 -11.96 -0.37
N SER A 265 15.00 -13.06 -0.47
CA SER A 265 15.62 -13.56 -1.71
C SER A 265 14.60 -14.06 -2.72
N THR A 266 13.51 -14.64 -2.21
CA THR A 266 12.34 -15.05 -2.98
C THR A 266 11.14 -14.28 -2.43
N PRO A 267 10.87 -13.07 -2.95
CA PRO A 267 9.67 -12.36 -2.55
C PRO A 267 8.44 -13.18 -2.92
N SER A 268 7.46 -13.25 -2.02
CA SER A 268 6.10 -13.66 -2.42
C SER A 268 5.62 -12.75 -3.56
N ARG A 269 4.69 -13.21 -4.41
CA ARG A 269 4.19 -12.43 -5.56
C ARG A 269 3.75 -11.00 -5.18
N HIS A 270 3.27 -10.83 -3.95
CA HIS A 270 2.84 -9.55 -3.40
C HIS A 270 4.00 -8.78 -2.76
N ALA A 271 4.93 -9.45 -2.06
CA ALA A 271 6.16 -8.88 -1.46
C ALA A 271 7.19 -8.34 -2.47
N VAL A 272 7.00 -8.60 -3.77
CA VAL A 272 7.88 -8.08 -4.84
C VAL A 272 7.97 -6.56 -4.76
N ASP A 273 6.91 -5.85 -4.37
CA ASP A 273 6.91 -4.39 -4.32
C ASP A 273 7.58 -3.79 -3.09
N ALA A 274 7.51 -4.44 -1.93
CA ALA A 274 8.22 -3.99 -0.73
C ALA A 274 9.74 -4.14 -0.89
N SER A 275 10.21 -5.26 -1.43
CA SER A 275 11.65 -5.48 -1.68
C SER A 275 12.23 -4.49 -2.72
N ARG A 276 11.43 -4.06 -3.71
CA ARG A 276 11.84 -3.10 -4.75
C ARG A 276 12.29 -1.76 -4.19
N ILE A 277 11.65 -1.24 -3.13
CA ILE A 277 12.07 0.05 -2.56
C ILE A 277 13.45 -0.06 -1.92
N PHE A 278 13.74 -1.16 -1.21
CA PHE A 278 15.05 -1.39 -0.60
C PHE A 278 16.14 -1.64 -1.65
N GLU A 279 15.84 -2.36 -2.74
CA GLU A 279 16.75 -2.49 -3.88
C GLU A 279 17.05 -1.16 -4.58
N ARG A 280 16.04 -0.29 -4.67
CA ARG A 280 16.24 1.04 -5.22
C ARG A 280 17.09 1.91 -4.29
N ILE A 281 16.82 1.87 -2.98
CA ILE A 281 17.60 2.59 -1.98
C ILE A 281 19.05 2.10 -1.98
N SER A 282 19.30 0.80 -2.10
CA SER A 282 20.67 0.27 -2.13
C SER A 282 21.46 0.72 -3.36
N LYS A 283 20.81 0.92 -4.51
CA LYS A 283 21.42 1.42 -5.75
C LYS A 283 21.57 2.95 -5.80
N GLU A 284 20.54 3.69 -5.39
CA GLU A 284 20.43 5.14 -5.62
C GLU A 284 20.58 5.98 -4.34
N GLY A 285 20.38 5.39 -3.16
CA GLY A 285 20.26 6.09 -1.87
C GLY A 285 21.45 7.00 -1.55
N ARG A 286 22.66 6.55 -1.88
CA ARG A 286 23.92 7.30 -1.69
C ARG A 286 23.88 8.70 -2.32
N LYS A 287 23.19 8.88 -3.45
CA LYS A 287 23.07 10.17 -4.15
C LYS A 287 22.28 11.22 -3.33
N TYR A 288 21.41 10.76 -2.44
CA TYR A 288 20.48 11.58 -1.68
C TYR A 288 20.72 11.51 -0.17
N GLY A 289 21.81 10.86 0.27
CA GLY A 289 22.17 10.76 1.68
C GLY A 289 21.32 9.74 2.45
N LEU A 290 20.68 8.80 1.76
CA LEU A 290 20.01 7.66 2.38
C LEU A 290 20.92 6.42 2.31
N PHE A 291 21.33 5.93 3.47
CA PHE A 291 22.15 4.74 3.61
C PHE A 291 21.34 3.59 4.19
N LEU A 292 21.60 2.37 3.76
CA LEU A 292 20.95 1.17 4.24
C LEU A 292 21.94 0.37 5.11
N LEU A 293 21.50 -0.04 6.31
CA LEU A 293 22.19 -1.01 7.15
C LEU A 293 21.29 -2.22 7.32
N VAL A 294 21.76 -3.38 6.88
CA VAL A 294 21.01 -4.63 6.87
C VAL A 294 21.59 -5.54 7.95
N ALA A 295 20.78 -5.89 8.96
CA ALA A 295 21.15 -6.84 10.00
C ALA A 295 20.23 -8.06 9.91
N SER A 296 20.81 -9.26 9.81
CA SER A 296 20.04 -10.52 9.72
C SER A 296 20.89 -11.70 10.18
N GLN A 297 20.23 -12.68 10.78
CA GLN A 297 20.85 -13.97 11.13
C GLN A 297 20.92 -14.94 9.94
N ARG A 298 20.13 -14.71 8.88
CA ARG A 298 19.97 -15.60 7.72
C ARG A 298 20.35 -14.89 6.41
N PRO A 299 21.65 -14.69 6.13
CA PRO A 299 22.08 -14.00 4.91
C PRO A 299 21.69 -14.72 3.61
N SER A 300 21.51 -16.04 3.62
CA SER A 300 21.00 -16.82 2.47
C SER A 300 19.56 -16.47 2.08
N GLU A 301 18.76 -15.96 3.01
CA GLU A 301 17.37 -15.55 2.77
C GLU A 301 17.25 -14.10 2.29
N LEU A 302 18.34 -13.34 2.17
CA LEU A 302 18.32 -11.94 1.74
C LEU A 302 18.40 -11.78 0.21
N SER A 303 17.80 -10.69 -0.31
CA SER A 303 17.96 -10.32 -1.73
C SER A 303 19.43 -10.19 -2.12
N LYS A 304 19.83 -10.99 -3.12
CA LYS A 304 21.17 -10.91 -3.73
C LYS A 304 21.44 -9.53 -4.31
N THR A 305 20.41 -8.85 -4.82
CA THR A 305 20.51 -7.49 -5.34
C THR A 305 20.94 -6.53 -4.23
N VAL A 306 20.25 -6.51 -3.10
CA VAL A 306 20.61 -5.61 -1.98
C VAL A 306 21.99 -5.93 -1.45
N LEU A 307 22.25 -7.20 -1.19
CA LEU A 307 23.54 -7.66 -0.68
C LEU A 307 24.72 -7.29 -1.59
N SER A 308 24.55 -7.37 -2.91
CA SER A 308 25.59 -6.96 -3.89
C SER A 308 25.93 -5.47 -3.84
N GLN A 309 25.03 -4.63 -3.33
CA GLN A 309 25.25 -3.18 -3.19
C GLN A 309 25.86 -2.82 -1.83
N CYS A 310 25.93 -3.75 -0.87
CA CYS A 310 26.57 -3.52 0.41
C CYS A 310 28.08 -3.38 0.22
N SER A 311 28.64 -2.21 0.55
CA SER A 311 30.09 -1.95 0.44
C SER A 311 30.88 -2.38 1.67
N ASN A 312 30.20 -2.64 2.79
CA ASN A 312 30.80 -2.93 4.09
C ASN A 312 30.03 -4.06 4.74
N PHE A 313 30.76 -4.98 5.36
CA PHE A 313 30.18 -6.12 6.04
C PHE A 313 30.84 -6.30 7.40
N VAL A 314 30.00 -6.61 8.38
CA VAL A 314 30.41 -7.02 9.73
C VAL A 314 29.79 -8.39 9.94
N VAL A 315 30.63 -9.42 9.83
CA VAL A 315 30.18 -10.82 9.86
C VAL A 315 30.57 -11.42 11.19
N HIS A 316 29.55 -11.74 12.00
CA HIS A 316 29.70 -12.50 13.23
C HIS A 316 29.87 -14.00 12.94
N ARG A 317 29.84 -14.83 13.98
CA ARG A 317 29.89 -16.28 13.84
C ARG A 317 28.74 -16.78 12.95
N ILE A 318 29.09 -17.43 11.84
CA ILE A 318 28.14 -18.12 10.94
C ILE A 318 28.51 -19.60 10.90
N GLN A 319 27.54 -20.46 11.19
CA GLN A 319 27.73 -21.93 11.19
C GLN A 319 27.00 -22.63 10.04
N ASN A 320 25.91 -22.05 9.56
CA ASN A 320 25.12 -22.62 8.49
C ASN A 320 25.94 -22.63 7.17
N PRO A 321 26.05 -23.77 6.46
CA PRO A 321 26.82 -23.87 5.22
C PRO A 321 26.28 -22.99 4.08
N ASP A 322 24.97 -22.85 3.96
CA ASP A 322 24.31 -22.05 2.91
C ASP A 322 24.59 -20.56 3.13
N ASP A 323 24.50 -20.09 4.37
CA ASP A 323 24.87 -18.72 4.76
C ASP A 323 26.36 -18.44 4.51
N LEU A 324 27.23 -19.39 4.85
CA LEU A 324 28.67 -19.27 4.58
C LEU A 324 28.95 -19.20 3.08
N SER A 325 28.28 -20.05 2.28
CA SER A 325 28.37 -20.06 0.82
C SER A 325 27.92 -18.72 0.22
N GLN A 326 26.82 -18.18 0.73
CA GLN A 326 26.28 -16.90 0.31
C GLN A 326 27.26 -15.75 0.60
N ILE A 327 27.89 -15.71 1.78
CA ILE A 327 28.94 -14.73 2.10
C ILE A 327 30.16 -14.90 1.17
N ARG A 328 30.61 -16.13 0.92
CA ARG A 328 31.74 -16.42 0.00
C ARG A 328 31.49 -15.85 -1.40
N GLN A 329 30.27 -16.02 -1.94
CA GLN A 329 29.91 -15.52 -3.26
C GLN A 329 29.96 -14.00 -3.36
N MET A 330 29.68 -13.29 -2.27
CA MET A 330 29.71 -11.82 -2.24
C MET A 330 31.12 -11.24 -2.11
N THR A 331 32.10 -12.04 -1.67
CA THR A 331 33.42 -11.53 -1.25
C THR A 331 34.57 -12.23 -1.96
N PRO A 332 34.69 -12.09 -3.29
CA PRO A 332 35.70 -12.82 -4.06
C PRO A 332 37.15 -12.42 -3.69
N PHE A 333 37.34 -11.26 -3.06
CA PHE A 333 38.64 -10.74 -2.64
C PHE A 333 39.10 -11.23 -1.25
N ILE A 334 38.25 -11.95 -0.50
CA ILE A 334 38.63 -12.50 0.82
C ILE A 334 39.14 -13.92 0.62
N SER A 335 40.29 -14.23 1.21
CA SER A 335 40.85 -15.58 1.13
C SER A 335 39.94 -16.61 1.83
N ASP A 336 39.83 -17.78 1.23
CA ASP A 336 39.08 -18.91 1.79
C ASP A 336 39.54 -19.30 3.20
N SER A 337 40.82 -19.09 3.51
CA SER A 337 41.39 -19.36 4.83
C SER A 337 40.81 -18.45 5.92
N VAL A 338 40.46 -17.21 5.60
CA VAL A 338 39.80 -16.29 6.54
C VAL A 338 38.34 -16.69 6.75
N LEU A 339 37.62 -17.02 5.66
CA LEU A 339 36.21 -17.41 5.74
C LEU A 339 36.01 -18.75 6.48
N ARG A 340 36.97 -19.69 6.40
CA ARG A 340 36.97 -20.93 7.19
C ARG A 340 37.04 -20.72 8.71
N ARG A 341 37.41 -19.52 9.18
CA ARG A 341 37.45 -19.17 10.61
C ARG A 341 36.12 -18.61 11.13
N LEU A 342 35.19 -18.22 10.25
CA LEU A 342 33.89 -17.67 10.66
C LEU A 342 33.10 -18.60 11.61
N PRO A 343 33.04 -19.94 11.39
CA PRO A 343 32.30 -20.84 12.29
C PRO A 343 32.89 -20.95 13.71
N SER A 344 34.18 -20.65 13.87
CA SER A 344 34.91 -20.73 15.14
C SER A 344 35.11 -19.38 15.83
N LEU A 345 34.54 -18.30 15.29
CA LEU A 345 34.60 -16.98 15.94
C LEU A 345 33.94 -17.03 17.33
N PRO A 346 34.62 -16.56 18.39
CA PRO A 346 34.02 -16.46 19.71
C PRO A 346 32.92 -15.40 19.74
N LYS A 347 32.04 -15.48 20.76
CA LYS A 347 31.04 -14.42 21.02
C LYS A 347 31.74 -13.06 21.11
N GLN A 348 31.02 -12.00 20.74
CA GLN A 348 31.52 -10.62 20.73
C GLN A 348 32.68 -10.37 19.74
N HIS A 349 33.01 -11.31 18.86
CA HIS A 349 33.97 -11.08 17.78
C HIS A 349 33.28 -11.08 16.43
N ALA A 350 33.82 -10.30 15.50
CA ALA A 350 33.34 -10.21 14.13
C ALA A 350 34.50 -10.02 13.16
N LEU A 351 34.31 -10.48 11.93
CA LEU A 351 35.14 -10.15 10.79
C LEU A 351 34.55 -8.91 10.10
N VAL A 352 35.33 -7.84 9.96
CA VAL A 352 34.97 -6.68 9.15
C VAL A 352 35.75 -6.67 7.84
N PHE A 353 35.07 -6.36 6.75
CA PHE A 353 35.67 -6.17 5.44
C PHE A 353 34.82 -5.23 4.57
N GLY A 354 35.41 -4.78 3.45
CA GLY A 354 34.81 -3.80 2.56
C GLY A 354 35.54 -2.46 2.62
N ASN A 355 34.92 -1.41 2.10
CA ASN A 355 35.58 -0.11 1.89
C ASN A 355 35.87 0.68 3.18
N SER A 356 35.34 0.24 4.32
CA SER A 356 35.53 0.84 5.64
C SER A 356 36.85 0.45 6.31
N VAL A 357 37.55 -0.57 5.79
CA VAL A 357 38.83 -1.04 6.33
C VAL A 357 39.82 -1.34 5.19
N ASN A 358 41.10 -1.07 5.42
CA ASN A 358 42.15 -1.32 4.41
C ASN A 358 42.38 -2.82 4.17
N LEU A 359 42.19 -3.65 5.20
CA LEU A 359 42.38 -5.10 5.15
C LEU A 359 41.27 -5.79 5.95
N PRO A 360 40.71 -6.93 5.47
CA PRO A 360 39.80 -7.75 6.25
C PRO A 360 40.39 -8.11 7.61
N THR A 361 39.72 -7.74 8.69
CA THR A 361 40.27 -7.84 10.05
C THR A 361 39.23 -8.39 11.01
N THR A 362 39.65 -9.26 11.92
CA THR A 362 38.81 -9.70 13.05
C THR A 362 39.00 -8.76 14.22
N PHE A 363 37.90 -8.33 14.84
CA PHE A 363 37.92 -7.45 15.99
C PHE A 363 36.92 -7.91 17.06
N LYS A 364 37.14 -7.46 18.30
CA LYS A 364 36.20 -7.63 19.40
C LYS A 364 35.26 -6.42 19.45
N VAL A 365 33.96 -6.66 19.35
CA VAL A 365 32.90 -5.64 19.45
C VAL A 365 32.87 -5.09 20.88
N ARG A 366 32.72 -3.78 21.05
CA ARG A 366 32.58 -3.18 22.38
C ARG A 366 31.29 -3.64 23.05
N GLN A 367 31.31 -3.71 24.38
CA GLN A 367 30.10 -4.00 25.14
C GLN A 367 29.15 -2.80 25.07
N ALA A 368 27.88 -3.04 24.79
CA ALA A 368 26.86 -2.00 24.71
C ALA A 368 26.46 -1.53 26.13
N HIS A 369 26.24 -0.23 26.28
CA HIS A 369 25.79 0.39 27.52
C HIS A 369 24.72 1.46 27.19
N PRO A 370 23.45 1.24 27.55
CA PRO A 370 22.89 0.04 28.18
C PRO A 370 22.93 -1.18 27.24
N LEU A 371 22.79 -2.38 27.81
CA LEU A 371 22.51 -3.57 27.02
C LEU A 371 21.09 -3.49 26.44
N PRO A 372 20.81 -4.11 25.28
CA PRO A 372 19.45 -4.24 24.78
C PRO A 372 18.54 -4.94 25.80
N ALA A 373 17.23 -4.66 25.74
CA ALA A 373 16.21 -5.30 26.57
C ALA A 373 15.85 -6.71 26.05
N SER A 374 16.89 -7.52 25.88
CA SER A 374 16.82 -8.93 25.48
C SER A 374 17.28 -9.76 26.67
N ASP A 375 16.46 -10.71 27.12
CA ASP A 375 16.78 -11.62 28.23
C ASP A 375 18.08 -12.41 28.04
#